data_AF-D2TE99-F1
#
_entry.id   AF-D2TE99-F1
#
_cell.length_a   1.000
_cell.length_b   1.000
_cell.length_c   1.000
_cell.angle_alpha   90.00
_cell.angle_beta   90.00
_cell.angle_gamma   90.00
#
_symmetry.space_group_name_H-M   'P 1'
#
loop_
_entity.id
_entity.type
_entity.pdbx_description
1 polymer ?
#
loop_
_entity_poly.entity_id
_entity_poly.type
_entity_poly.pdbx_seq_one_letter_code
_entity_poly.pdbx_strand_id
1 'polypeptide(L)'
;TESVSKAIAQYTVDAQLHAVFEQSGGTGRSFDYSKSVRTTNQSVPEQQITAYLSKIQRGGHIQPFGCMIAADEQSFRVIAYSENAKDMLGLTPQSVPSLEKQEILFVGADVRILFRPSSAVLLEKAFGAREITLLNPIWIHSKNSGKPFYAILHRIDVGIVIDLEPARTEDPALSIAGAVQSQKLAVRAISQLQSLPGGDIKLLCDTVVD
;
A
#
# COMPACT_ATOMS: atom_id res chain seq x y z
N THR A 1 27.78 -0.19 1.13
CA THR A 1 28.32 -1.57 1.03
C THR A 1 27.82 -2.45 2.16
N GLU A 2 27.83 -2.00 3.43
CA GLU A 2 27.20 -2.75 4.54
C GLU A 2 25.66 -2.83 4.48
N SER A 3 24.97 -1.76 4.06
CA SER A 3 23.51 -1.75 3.94
C SER A 3 22.97 -2.77 2.93
N VAL A 4 23.65 -2.89 1.80
CA VAL A 4 23.33 -3.87 0.74
C VAL A 4 23.55 -5.30 1.25
N SER A 5 24.60 -5.54 2.04
CA SER A 5 24.86 -6.84 2.68
C SER A 5 23.76 -7.22 3.68
N LYS A 6 23.25 -6.26 4.47
CA LYS A 6 22.13 -6.49 5.41
C LYS A 6 20.82 -6.79 4.70
N ALA A 7 20.51 -6.08 3.60
CA ALA A 7 19.30 -6.32 2.82
C ALA A 7 19.30 -7.72 2.19
N ILE A 8 20.43 -8.15 1.63
CA ILE A 8 20.59 -9.50 1.06
C ILE A 8 20.41 -10.58 2.13
N ALA A 9 20.96 -10.37 3.32
CA ALA A 9 20.79 -11.29 4.45
C ALA A 9 19.31 -11.41 4.84
N GLN A 10 18.58 -10.29 4.91
CA GLN A 10 17.15 -10.29 5.22
C GLN A 10 16.33 -11.04 4.15
N TYR A 11 16.56 -10.76 2.86
CA TYR A 11 15.85 -11.45 1.77
C TYR A 11 16.07 -12.96 1.77
N THR A 12 17.25 -13.40 2.19
CA THR A 12 17.57 -14.84 2.31
C THR A 12 16.73 -15.49 3.40
N VAL A 13 16.65 -14.84 4.58
CA VAL A 13 15.81 -15.32 5.70
C VAL A 13 14.34 -15.33 5.31
N ASP A 14 13.87 -14.26 4.68
CA ASP A 14 12.47 -14.14 4.30
C ASP A 14 12.06 -15.15 3.23
N ALA A 15 12.93 -15.42 2.24
CA ALA A 15 12.71 -16.45 1.24
C ALA A 15 12.62 -17.85 1.87
N GLN A 16 13.45 -18.12 2.90
CA GLN A 16 13.38 -19.37 3.66
C GLN A 16 12.04 -19.51 4.38
N LEU A 17 11.62 -18.46 5.10
CA LEU A 17 10.35 -18.44 5.82
C LEU A 17 9.17 -18.64 4.87
N HIS A 18 9.20 -17.99 3.71
CA HIS A 18 8.18 -18.16 2.68
C HIS A 18 8.13 -19.59 2.16
N ALA A 19 9.28 -20.23 1.91
CA ALA A 19 9.33 -21.62 1.46
C ALA A 19 8.72 -22.58 2.50
N VAL A 20 9.03 -22.40 3.79
CA VAL A 20 8.44 -23.20 4.87
C VAL A 20 6.93 -22.97 4.97
N PHE A 21 6.48 -21.72 4.83
CA PHE A 21 5.05 -21.38 4.83
C PHE A 21 4.29 -22.07 3.70
N GLU A 22 4.77 -21.96 2.45
CA GLU A 22 4.14 -22.57 1.28
C GLU A 22 4.09 -24.11 1.40
N GLN A 23 5.17 -24.74 1.91
CA GLN A 23 5.19 -26.18 2.18
C GLN A 23 4.19 -26.61 3.26
N SER A 24 3.98 -25.77 4.28
CA SER A 24 3.02 -26.05 5.35
C SER A 24 1.57 -26.03 4.84
N GLY A 25 1.24 -25.07 3.97
CA GLY A 25 -0.07 -24.97 3.32
C GLY A 25 -0.40 -26.16 2.42
N GLY A 26 0.59 -26.68 1.67
CA GLY A 26 0.41 -27.86 0.81
C GLY A 26 0.29 -29.19 1.55
N THR A 27 0.74 -29.27 2.80
CA THR A 27 0.78 -30.52 3.59
C THR A 27 -0.25 -30.58 4.73
N GLY A 28 -1.05 -29.52 4.91
CA GLY A 28 -2.02 -29.41 6.01
C GLY A 28 -1.38 -29.26 7.39
N ARG A 29 -0.07 -29.00 7.46
CA ARG A 29 0.64 -28.70 8.71
C ARG A 29 0.50 -27.22 9.05
N SER A 30 0.39 -26.88 10.33
CA SER A 30 0.38 -25.48 10.75
C SER A 30 1.77 -24.85 10.63
N PHE A 31 1.82 -23.61 10.16
CA PHE A 31 3.04 -22.81 10.12
C PHE A 31 3.37 -22.29 11.53
N ASP A 32 4.60 -22.55 12.01
CA ASP A 32 5.12 -22.04 13.28
C ASP A 32 6.28 -21.08 13.02
N TYR A 33 6.00 -19.78 13.05
CA TYR A 33 6.99 -18.73 12.78
C TYR A 33 8.18 -18.78 13.75
N SER A 34 7.91 -18.96 15.05
CA SER A 34 8.94 -18.94 16.10
C SER A 34 9.97 -20.06 15.94
N LYS A 35 9.53 -21.23 15.47
CA LYS A 35 10.44 -22.34 15.14
C LYS A 35 11.14 -22.12 13.80
N SER A 36 10.46 -21.57 12.81
CA SER A 36 11.00 -21.38 11.46
C SER A 36 12.18 -20.39 11.47
N VAL A 37 12.10 -19.31 12.25
CA VAL A 37 13.18 -18.32 12.41
C VAL A 37 14.39 -18.89 13.18
N ARG A 38 14.19 -19.85 14.10
CA ARG A 38 15.28 -20.45 14.88
C ARG A 38 16.08 -21.52 14.12
N THR A 39 15.54 -22.01 13.00
CA THR A 39 16.10 -23.14 12.23
C THR A 39 16.91 -22.66 11.01
N THR A 40 17.22 -21.38 10.92
CA THR A 40 17.84 -20.68 9.76
C THR A 40 19.31 -21.02 9.49
N ASN A 41 19.80 -22.19 9.91
CA ASN A 41 21.19 -22.64 9.69
C ASN A 41 21.41 -23.26 8.29
N GLN A 42 20.42 -23.22 7.39
CA GLN A 42 20.51 -23.79 6.05
C GLN A 42 20.62 -22.69 4.99
N SER A 43 21.63 -22.80 4.12
CA SER A 43 21.79 -21.92 2.97
C SER A 43 20.63 -22.11 1.98
N VAL A 44 19.88 -21.04 1.69
CA VAL A 44 18.81 -21.06 0.70
C VAL A 44 19.42 -20.96 -0.70
N PRO A 45 19.02 -21.80 -1.67
CA PRO A 45 19.43 -21.64 -3.06
C PRO A 45 19.03 -20.26 -3.62
N GLU A 46 19.92 -19.61 -4.36
CA GLU A 46 19.68 -18.29 -4.97
C GLU A 46 18.41 -18.24 -5.84
N GLN A 47 18.07 -19.37 -6.47
CA GLN A 47 16.84 -19.54 -7.25
C GLN A 47 15.57 -19.35 -6.39
N GLN A 48 15.56 -19.83 -5.15
CA GLN A 48 14.43 -19.65 -4.24
C GLN A 48 14.31 -18.20 -3.77
N ILE A 49 15.44 -17.53 -3.53
CA ILE A 49 15.46 -16.09 -3.18
C ILE A 49 14.90 -15.26 -4.34
N THR A 50 15.34 -15.55 -5.56
CA THR A 50 14.87 -14.86 -6.77
C THR A 50 13.38 -15.09 -7.01
N ALA A 51 12.91 -16.33 -6.85
CA ALA A 51 11.49 -16.66 -6.98
C ALA A 51 10.63 -15.93 -5.93
N TYR A 52 11.10 -15.89 -4.67
CA TYR A 52 10.45 -15.14 -3.59
C TYR A 52 10.37 -13.64 -3.90
N LEU A 53 11.49 -13.02 -4.27
CA LEU A 53 11.55 -11.59 -4.59
C LEU A 53 10.64 -11.25 -5.77
N SER A 54 10.65 -12.06 -6.82
CA SER A 54 9.76 -11.89 -7.97
C SER A 54 8.29 -11.94 -7.56
N LYS A 55 7.91 -12.92 -6.73
CA LYS A 55 6.53 -13.07 -6.22
C LYS A 55 6.10 -11.92 -5.32
N ILE A 56 7.00 -11.34 -4.51
CA ILE A 56 6.67 -10.17 -3.68
C ILE A 56 6.59 -8.89 -4.49
N GLN A 57 7.55 -8.67 -5.39
CA GLN A 57 7.61 -7.44 -6.18
C GLN A 57 6.45 -7.35 -7.19
N ARG A 58 6.02 -8.50 -7.75
CA ARG A 58 4.99 -8.57 -8.80
C ARG A 58 3.96 -9.67 -8.51
N GLY A 59 3.45 -9.70 -7.27
CA GLY A 59 2.53 -10.75 -6.82
C GLY A 59 1.15 -10.76 -7.48
N GLY A 60 0.75 -9.66 -8.14
CA GLY A 60 -0.51 -9.60 -8.89
C GLY A 60 -1.78 -9.60 -8.03
N HIS A 61 -1.65 -9.54 -6.70
CA HIS A 61 -2.76 -9.54 -5.76
C HIS A 61 -2.65 -8.35 -4.80
N ILE A 62 -3.80 -7.82 -4.39
CA ILE A 62 -3.91 -6.76 -3.38
C ILE A 62 -4.80 -7.23 -2.23
N GLN A 63 -4.72 -6.55 -1.09
CA GLN A 63 -5.64 -6.78 0.01
C GLN A 63 -7.01 -6.14 -0.32
N PRO A 64 -8.13 -6.76 0.09
CA PRO A 64 -9.47 -6.34 -0.36
C PRO A 64 -10.04 -5.13 0.38
N PHE A 65 -9.34 -4.57 1.38
CA PHE A 65 -9.82 -3.41 2.14
C PHE A 65 -9.77 -2.11 1.32
N GLY A 66 -8.91 -2.07 0.29
CA GLY A 66 -8.74 -0.98 -0.66
C GLY A 66 -8.85 -1.47 -2.10
N CYS A 67 -8.73 -0.56 -3.05
CA CYS A 67 -8.54 -0.90 -4.47
C CYS A 67 -7.31 -0.19 -5.02
N MET A 68 -6.83 -0.64 -6.17
CA MET A 68 -5.61 -0.12 -6.79
C MET A 68 -5.88 0.23 -8.25
N ILE A 69 -5.34 1.36 -8.70
CA ILE A 69 -5.34 1.79 -10.10
C ILE A 69 -3.93 2.21 -10.48
N ALA A 70 -3.38 1.65 -11.55
CA ALA A 70 -2.14 2.12 -12.16
C ALA A 70 -2.48 2.99 -13.37
N ALA A 71 -1.85 4.16 -13.48
CA ALA A 71 -2.05 5.09 -14.57
C ALA A 71 -0.71 5.59 -15.15
N ASP A 72 -0.71 5.88 -16.44
CA ASP A 72 0.41 6.50 -17.13
C ASP A 72 0.63 7.93 -16.60
N GLU A 73 1.89 8.25 -16.31
CA GLU A 73 2.26 9.52 -15.66
C GLU A 73 1.98 10.74 -16.55
N GLN A 74 2.14 10.62 -17.87
CA GLN A 74 2.02 11.77 -18.79
C GLN A 74 0.59 11.97 -19.28
N SER A 75 -0.10 10.88 -19.60
CA SER A 75 -1.40 10.90 -20.26
C SER A 75 -2.57 10.68 -19.31
N PHE A 76 -2.33 10.35 -18.04
CA PHE A 76 -3.35 10.00 -17.04
C PHE A 76 -4.20 8.77 -17.43
N ARG A 77 -3.73 7.97 -18.38
CA ARG A 77 -4.47 6.82 -18.89
C ARG A 77 -4.30 5.63 -17.95
N VAL A 78 -5.40 4.99 -17.59
CA VAL A 78 -5.39 3.77 -16.78
C VAL A 78 -4.64 2.67 -17.55
N ILE A 79 -3.62 2.09 -16.93
CA ILE A 79 -2.83 0.98 -17.47
C ILE A 79 -3.35 -0.34 -16.88
N ALA A 80 -3.68 -0.35 -15.58
CA ALA A 80 -4.23 -1.50 -14.89
C ALA A 80 -5.12 -1.03 -13.72
N TYR A 81 -6.00 -1.90 -13.25
CA TYR A 81 -6.79 -1.66 -12.05
C TYR A 81 -7.16 -3.00 -11.40
N SER A 82 -7.38 -2.99 -10.09
CA SER A 82 -7.80 -4.18 -9.35
C SER A 82 -9.25 -4.54 -9.65
N GLU A 83 -9.58 -5.83 -9.57
CA GLU A 83 -10.93 -6.35 -9.87
C GLU A 83 -12.04 -5.64 -9.07
N ASN A 84 -11.78 -5.36 -7.80
CA ASN A 84 -12.72 -4.69 -6.89
C ASN A 84 -12.87 -3.18 -7.10
N ALA A 85 -12.06 -2.54 -7.96
CA ALA A 85 -12.04 -1.08 -8.10
C ALA A 85 -13.39 -0.51 -8.58
N LYS A 86 -14.07 -1.20 -9.50
CA LYS A 86 -15.38 -0.76 -10.01
C LYS A 86 -16.44 -0.72 -8.90
N ASP A 87 -16.46 -1.74 -8.05
CA ASP A 87 -17.41 -1.83 -6.94
C ASP A 87 -17.10 -0.78 -5.86
N MET A 88 -15.83 -0.68 -5.45
CA MET A 88 -15.41 0.27 -4.42
C MET A 88 -15.70 1.71 -4.81
N LEU A 89 -15.44 2.09 -6.06
CA LEU A 89 -15.72 3.43 -6.58
C LEU A 89 -17.21 3.69 -6.83
N GLY A 90 -18.07 2.67 -6.78
CA GLY A 90 -19.51 2.77 -7.08
C GLY A 90 -19.77 2.99 -8.58
N LEU A 91 -19.01 2.29 -9.42
CA LEU A 91 -19.11 2.31 -10.88
C LEU A 91 -19.93 1.14 -11.44
N THR A 92 -20.38 0.21 -10.59
CA THR A 92 -21.21 -0.92 -10.99
C THR A 92 -22.58 -0.45 -11.50
N PRO A 93 -23.11 -1.03 -12.60
CA PRO A 93 -24.46 -0.74 -13.06
C PRO A 93 -25.46 -1.10 -11.95
N GLN A 94 -26.35 -0.17 -11.61
CA GLN A 94 -27.47 -0.51 -10.73
C GLN A 94 -28.39 -1.49 -11.46
N SER A 95 -29.06 -2.37 -10.72
CA SER A 95 -29.93 -3.45 -11.21
C SER A 95 -31.11 -2.97 -12.08
N VAL A 96 -31.27 -1.66 -12.27
CA VAL A 96 -32.24 -1.03 -13.16
C VAL A 96 -31.47 -0.55 -14.39
N PRO A 97 -31.79 -1.04 -15.61
CA PRO A 97 -31.11 -0.61 -16.83
C PRO A 97 -31.47 0.84 -17.15
N SER A 98 -30.71 1.78 -16.61
CA SER A 98 -30.67 3.16 -17.13
C SER A 98 -29.85 3.12 -18.42
N LEU A 99 -30.47 3.48 -19.55
CA LEU A 99 -29.95 3.35 -20.92
C LEU A 99 -28.60 4.04 -21.22
N GLU A 100 -27.94 4.69 -20.26
CA GLU A 100 -26.85 5.65 -20.53
C GLU A 100 -25.61 5.52 -19.63
N LYS A 101 -25.48 4.50 -18.77
CA LYS A 101 -24.25 4.34 -17.97
C LYS A 101 -23.13 3.70 -18.79
N GLN A 102 -22.34 4.55 -19.45
CA GLN A 102 -21.08 4.17 -20.07
C GLN A 102 -20.13 3.56 -19.04
N GLU A 103 -19.39 2.52 -19.45
CA GLU A 103 -18.32 1.94 -18.65
C GLU A 103 -17.19 2.99 -18.49
N ILE A 104 -17.03 3.51 -17.27
CA ILE A 104 -16.13 4.65 -17.02
C ILE A 104 -14.69 4.18 -16.73
N LEU A 105 -14.53 3.00 -16.13
CA LEU A 105 -13.23 2.43 -15.76
C LEU A 105 -12.88 1.26 -16.69
N PHE A 106 -11.94 1.51 -17.59
CA PHE A 106 -11.31 0.52 -18.47
C PHE A 106 -9.87 0.94 -18.78
N VAL A 107 -9.05 0.02 -19.31
CA VAL A 107 -7.66 0.34 -19.70
C VAL A 107 -7.68 1.37 -20.83
N GLY A 108 -6.94 2.46 -20.67
CA GLY A 108 -6.97 3.61 -21.56
C GLY A 108 -8.05 4.66 -21.21
N ALA A 109 -8.86 4.46 -20.17
CA ALA A 109 -9.69 5.54 -19.63
C ALA A 109 -8.80 6.60 -18.96
N ASP A 110 -9.23 7.86 -18.95
CA ASP A 110 -8.55 8.91 -18.19
C ASP A 110 -8.91 8.79 -16.71
N VAL A 111 -7.93 8.52 -15.84
CA VAL A 111 -8.16 8.25 -14.41
C VAL A 111 -8.84 9.42 -13.68
N ARG A 112 -8.69 10.65 -14.17
CA ARG A 112 -9.25 11.85 -13.55
C ARG A 112 -10.78 11.86 -13.61
N ILE A 113 -11.38 11.20 -14.60
CA ILE A 113 -12.84 11.18 -14.78
C ILE A 113 -13.55 10.34 -13.71
N LEU A 114 -12.81 9.50 -12.99
CA LEU A 114 -13.32 8.63 -11.92
C LEU A 114 -13.64 9.42 -10.64
N PHE A 115 -13.06 10.63 -10.50
CA PHE A 115 -13.13 11.43 -9.29
C PHE A 115 -13.81 12.78 -9.53
N ARG A 116 -14.16 13.48 -8.45
CA ARG A 116 -14.69 14.84 -8.53
C ARG A 116 -13.66 15.79 -9.17
N PRO A 117 -14.08 16.89 -9.83
CA PRO A 117 -13.16 17.84 -10.46
C PRO A 117 -12.07 18.39 -9.51
N SER A 118 -12.43 18.65 -8.25
CA SER A 118 -11.46 19.09 -7.22
C SER A 118 -10.41 18.01 -6.93
N SER A 119 -10.80 16.75 -6.91
CA SER A 119 -9.90 15.61 -6.73
C SER A 119 -9.01 15.37 -7.95
N ALA A 120 -9.53 15.58 -9.16
CA ALA A 120 -8.74 15.50 -10.38
C ALA A 120 -7.58 16.51 -10.37
N VAL A 121 -7.83 17.76 -9.95
CA VAL A 121 -6.78 18.79 -9.82
C VAL A 121 -5.71 18.39 -8.80
N LEU A 122 -6.10 17.75 -7.69
CA LEU A 122 -5.15 17.24 -6.70
C LEU A 122 -4.27 16.11 -7.27
N LEU A 123 -4.87 15.21 -8.06
CA LEU A 123 -4.13 14.15 -8.75
C LEU A 123 -3.17 14.71 -9.80
N GLU A 124 -3.58 15.71 -10.59
CA GLU A 124 -2.70 16.38 -11.55
C GLU A 124 -1.49 17.02 -10.87
N LYS A 125 -1.73 17.73 -9.76
CA LYS A 125 -0.65 18.31 -8.95
C LYS A 125 0.30 17.23 -8.43
N ALA A 126 -0.23 16.09 -8.00
CA ALA A 126 0.58 15.01 -7.50
C ALA A 126 1.39 14.33 -8.60
N PHE A 127 0.78 14.03 -9.75
CA PHE A 127 1.48 13.45 -10.91
C PHE A 127 2.63 14.34 -11.38
N GLY A 128 2.47 15.67 -11.33
CA GLY A 128 3.54 16.62 -11.66
C GLY A 128 4.57 16.87 -10.54
N ALA A 129 4.38 16.33 -9.34
CA ALA A 129 5.29 16.60 -8.21
C ALA A 129 6.57 15.77 -8.33
N ARG A 130 7.74 16.40 -8.14
CA ARG A 130 9.04 15.70 -8.14
C ARG A 130 9.05 14.57 -7.09
N GLU A 131 8.62 14.89 -5.88
CA GLU A 131 8.52 13.96 -4.75
C GLU A 131 7.04 13.72 -4.39
N ILE A 132 6.42 12.72 -5.03
CA ILE A 132 5.01 12.36 -4.82
C ILE A 132 4.73 11.95 -3.37
N THR A 133 5.67 11.28 -2.71
CA THR A 133 5.50 10.75 -1.35
C THR A 133 5.23 11.83 -0.31
N LEU A 134 5.66 13.08 -0.55
CA LEU A 134 5.39 14.22 0.34
C LEU A 134 3.94 14.70 0.27
N LEU A 135 3.19 14.30 -0.77
CA LEU A 135 1.78 14.64 -0.95
C LEU A 135 0.86 13.52 -0.46
N ASN A 136 1.40 12.37 -0.06
CA ASN A 136 0.61 11.27 0.45
C ASN A 136 0.20 11.51 1.92
N PRO A 137 -1.03 11.12 2.30
CA PRO A 137 -2.13 10.70 1.44
C PRO A 137 -2.89 11.90 0.81
N ILE A 138 -3.45 11.70 -0.38
CA ILE A 138 -4.32 12.70 -1.04
C ILE A 138 -5.78 12.36 -0.74
N TRP A 139 -6.53 13.33 -0.22
CA TRP A 139 -7.97 13.16 0.01
C TRP A 139 -8.77 13.36 -1.27
N ILE A 140 -9.37 12.29 -1.80
CA ILE A 140 -10.14 12.33 -3.04
C ILE A 140 -11.54 11.74 -2.89
N HIS A 141 -12.45 12.12 -3.78
CA HIS A 141 -13.84 11.64 -3.77
C HIS A 141 -14.20 11.02 -5.10
N SER A 142 -14.82 9.84 -5.06
CA SER A 142 -15.41 9.23 -6.25
C SER A 142 -16.45 10.17 -6.87
N LYS A 143 -16.45 10.28 -8.21
CA LYS A 143 -17.39 11.11 -8.95
C LYS A 143 -18.83 10.65 -8.77
N ASN A 144 -19.06 9.34 -8.87
CA ASN A 144 -20.41 8.77 -8.92
C ASN A 144 -20.99 8.54 -7.53
N SER A 145 -20.21 7.97 -6.61
CA SER A 145 -20.69 7.63 -5.27
C SER A 145 -20.44 8.74 -4.25
N GLY A 146 -19.54 9.68 -4.53
CA GLY A 146 -19.11 10.70 -3.56
C GLY A 146 -18.30 10.15 -2.39
N LYS A 147 -18.04 8.84 -2.35
CA LYS A 147 -17.27 8.20 -1.28
C LYS A 147 -15.85 8.78 -1.20
N PRO A 148 -15.36 9.12 0.00
CA PRO A 148 -14.01 9.61 0.19
C PRO A 148 -12.99 8.45 0.24
N PHE A 149 -11.81 8.72 -0.29
CA PHE A 149 -10.66 7.81 -0.26
C PHE A 149 -9.40 8.59 0.10
N TYR A 150 -8.53 7.96 0.88
CA TYR A 150 -7.12 8.31 0.88
C TYR A 150 -6.48 7.66 -0.34
N ALA A 151 -5.91 8.48 -1.22
CA ALA A 151 -5.10 8.03 -2.34
C ALA A 151 -3.62 8.11 -1.95
N ILE A 152 -2.95 6.97 -1.94
CA ILE A 152 -1.52 6.84 -1.72
C ILE A 152 -0.86 6.54 -3.06
N LEU A 153 0.00 7.45 -3.52
CA LEU A 153 0.60 7.38 -4.85
C LEU A 153 2.06 6.95 -4.78
N HIS A 154 2.46 6.07 -5.69
CA HIS A 154 3.83 5.59 -5.82
C HIS A 154 4.23 5.52 -7.30
N ARG A 155 5.37 6.12 -7.66
CA ARG A 155 5.96 5.96 -9.01
C ARG A 155 6.59 4.58 -9.15
N ILE A 156 6.31 3.95 -10.28
CA ILE A 156 6.89 2.69 -10.70
C ILE A 156 7.49 2.83 -12.12
N ASP A 157 8.10 1.76 -12.61
CA ASP A 157 8.76 1.70 -13.92
C ASP A 157 7.85 2.03 -15.11
N VAL A 158 6.54 1.76 -15.00
CA VAL A 158 5.56 1.94 -16.08
C VAL A 158 4.52 3.05 -15.83
N GLY A 159 4.62 3.80 -14.72
CA GLY A 159 3.65 4.86 -14.40
C GLY A 159 3.51 5.11 -12.90
N ILE A 160 2.29 5.48 -12.47
CA ILE A 160 1.95 5.76 -11.08
C ILE A 160 0.89 4.77 -10.60
N VAL A 161 1.18 4.09 -9.49
CA VAL A 161 0.20 3.30 -8.74
C VAL A 161 -0.53 4.22 -7.78
N ILE A 162 -1.85 4.09 -7.74
CA ILE A 162 -2.77 4.81 -6.86
C ILE A 162 -3.49 3.76 -6.01
N ASP A 163 -3.09 3.66 -4.75
CA ASP A 163 -3.77 2.82 -3.76
C ASP A 163 -4.88 3.64 -3.09
N LEU A 164 -6.10 3.12 -3.12
CA LEU A 164 -7.31 3.79 -2.68
C LEU A 164 -7.85 3.10 -1.44
N GLU A 165 -7.67 3.74 -0.30
CA GLU A 165 -8.19 3.29 0.98
C GLU A 165 -9.48 4.04 1.32
N PRO A 166 -10.61 3.36 1.57
CA PRO A 166 -11.85 4.01 1.98
C PRO A 166 -11.62 4.83 3.24
N ALA A 167 -11.90 6.14 3.15
CA ALA A 167 -11.86 6.99 4.32
C ALA A 167 -13.22 6.99 5.01
N ARG A 168 -13.22 7.22 6.33
CA ARG A 168 -14.48 7.38 7.07
C ARG A 168 -15.18 8.64 6.56
N THR A 169 -16.51 8.56 6.42
CA THR A 169 -17.38 9.67 5.99
C THR A 169 -17.57 10.73 7.09
N GLU A 170 -16.67 10.80 8.06
CA GLU A 170 -16.69 11.80 9.12
C GLU A 170 -16.34 13.18 8.55
N ASP A 171 -16.63 14.24 9.30
CA ASP A 171 -16.31 15.61 8.93
C ASP A 171 -14.82 15.71 8.53
N PRO A 172 -14.47 16.30 7.36
CA PRO A 172 -13.08 16.54 6.98
C PRO A 172 -12.24 17.19 8.10
N ALA A 173 -12.84 18.02 8.94
CA ALA A 173 -12.18 18.59 10.11
C ALA A 173 -11.75 17.53 11.15
N LEU A 174 -12.55 16.48 11.34
CA LEU A 174 -12.22 15.36 12.23
C LEU A 174 -11.10 14.48 11.65
N SER A 175 -11.10 14.27 10.33
CA SER A 175 -9.99 13.58 9.65
C SER A 175 -8.66 14.34 9.83
N ILE A 176 -8.68 15.66 9.61
CA ILE A 176 -7.49 16.52 9.82
C ILE A 176 -7.06 16.51 11.30
N ALA A 177 -8.02 16.65 12.22
CA ALA A 177 -7.73 16.61 13.66
C ALA A 177 -7.11 15.27 14.08
N GLY A 178 -7.61 14.15 13.56
CA GLY A 178 -7.05 12.81 13.77
C GLY A 178 -5.61 12.70 13.26
N ALA A 179 -5.32 13.22 12.06
CA ALA A 179 -3.96 13.23 11.51
C ALA A 179 -2.99 14.05 12.38
N VAL A 180 -3.40 15.25 12.82
CA VAL A 180 -2.60 16.11 13.70
C VAL A 180 -2.38 15.44 15.07
N GLN A 181 -3.40 14.79 15.63
CA GLN A 181 -3.28 14.05 16.88
C GLN A 181 -2.28 12.90 16.76
N SER A 182 -2.35 12.11 15.70
CA SER A 182 -1.40 11.01 15.43
C SER A 182 0.03 11.52 15.31
N GLN A 183 0.26 12.63 14.61
CA GLN A 183 1.58 13.26 14.53
C GLN A 183 2.09 13.71 15.91
N LYS A 184 1.22 14.34 16.71
CA LYS A 184 1.58 14.77 18.07
C LYS A 184 1.97 13.59 18.97
N LEU A 185 1.25 12.46 18.85
CA LEU A 185 1.59 11.24 19.58
C LEU A 185 2.94 10.68 19.12
N ALA A 186 3.22 10.64 17.81
CA ALA A 186 4.50 10.21 17.29
C ALA A 186 5.66 11.10 17.78
N VAL A 187 5.50 12.43 17.77
CA VAL A 187 6.51 13.36 18.30
C VAL A 187 6.76 13.10 19.79
N ARG A 188 5.70 12.84 20.56
CA ARG A 188 5.82 12.49 21.98
C ARG A 188 6.56 11.18 22.19
N ALA A 189 6.24 10.14 21.42
CA ALA A 189 6.92 8.84 21.48
C ALA A 189 8.40 8.98 21.12
N ILE A 190 8.73 9.72 20.06
CA ILE A 190 10.12 10.01 19.68
C ILE A 190 10.84 10.76 20.81
N SER A 191 10.20 11.75 21.44
CA SER A 191 10.78 12.48 22.57
C SER A 191 11.06 11.56 23.76
N GLN A 192 10.17 10.59 24.04
CA GLN A 192 10.39 9.58 25.07
C GLN A 192 11.60 8.70 24.73
N LEU A 193 11.69 8.20 23.50
CA LEU A 193 12.85 7.41 23.04
C LEU A 193 14.17 8.19 23.13
N GLN A 194 14.16 9.47 22.76
CA GLN A 194 15.33 10.35 22.86
C GLN A 194 15.78 10.61 24.30
N SER A 195 14.87 10.49 25.27
CA SER A 195 15.17 10.68 26.69
C SER A 195 15.72 9.43 27.39
N LEU A 196 15.73 8.27 26.72
CA LEU A 196 16.23 7.03 27.31
C LEU A 196 17.75 7.07 27.51
N PRO A 197 18.26 6.47 28.60
CA PRO A 197 19.69 6.29 28.78
C PRO A 197 20.24 5.36 27.68
N GLY A 198 21.36 5.75 27.07
CA GLY A 198 22.04 4.92 26.08
C GLY A 198 22.64 3.65 26.69
N GLY A 199 22.83 2.61 25.86
CA GLY A 199 23.50 1.37 26.25
C GLY A 199 22.58 0.23 26.69
N ASP A 200 21.26 0.46 26.78
CA ASP A 200 20.27 -0.58 27.11
C ASP A 200 19.32 -0.84 25.93
N ILE A 201 19.64 -1.86 25.13
CA ILE A 201 18.80 -2.28 23.99
C ILE A 201 17.47 -2.87 24.43
N LYS A 202 17.42 -3.50 25.61
CA LYS A 202 16.19 -4.13 26.10
C LYS A 202 15.19 -3.04 26.48
N LEU A 203 15.62 -2.04 27.24
CA LEU A 203 14.81 -0.88 27.58
C LEU A 203 14.33 -0.13 26.34
N LEU A 204 15.19 0.04 25.34
CA LEU A 204 14.80 0.65 24.07
C LEU A 204 13.68 -0.14 23.38
N CYS A 205 13.85 -1.45 23.25
CA CYS A 205 12.83 -2.32 22.64
C CYS A 205 11.52 -2.32 23.42
N ASP A 206 11.59 -2.44 24.75
CA ASP A 206 10.41 -2.43 25.63
C ASP A 206 9.65 -1.10 25.47
N THR A 207 10.36 0.04 25.42
CA THR A 207 9.75 1.38 25.24
C THR A 207 9.18 1.61 23.84
N VAL A 208 9.68 0.93 22.80
CA VAL A 208 9.14 1.04 21.43
C VAL A 208 7.83 0.26 21.28
N VAL A 209 7.68 -0.84 22.03
CA VAL A 209 6.50 -1.71 21.95
C VAL A 209 5.33 -1.17 22.79
N ASP A 210 5.62 -0.48 23.89
CA ASP A 210 4.64 0.20 24.75
C ASP A 210 3.97 1.42 24.09
#